data_AF-A0AAE4JUD6-F1
#
_entry.id   AF-A0AAE4JUD6-F1
#
_cell.length_a   1.000
_cell.length_b   1.000
_cell.length_c   1.000
_cell.angle_alpha   90.00
_cell.angle_beta   90.00
_cell.angle_gamma   90.00
#
_symmetry.space_group_name_H-M   'P 1'
#
loop_
_entity.id
_entity.type
_entity.pdbx_description
1 polymer ?
#
loop_
_entity_poly.entity_id
_entity_poly.type
_entity_poly.pdbx_seq_one_letter_code
_entity_poly.pdbx_strand_id
1 'polypeptide(L)'
;MSGLIKFGTIINIIGGILLLYSFLPQIYIILKTKSPGNNSIQYWIIMTFGIFCICINQFICEVPRVQLIIQSINVVFAILTTILIIYFGLKESNNKKYNRFDDRRC
;
A
#
# COMPACT_ATOMS: atom_id res chain seq x y z
N MET A 1 -16.99 -9.38 29.34
CA MET A 1 -16.93 -8.80 27.97
C MET A 1 -15.84 -7.74 27.75
N SER A 2 -15.21 -7.15 28.78
CA SER A 2 -14.21 -6.07 28.61
C SER A 2 -12.83 -6.54 28.10
N GLY A 3 -12.38 -7.75 28.45
CA GLY A 3 -11.02 -8.23 28.12
C GLY A 3 -10.77 -8.49 26.63
N LEU A 4 -11.74 -9.09 25.93
CA LEU A 4 -11.60 -9.43 24.51
C LEU A 4 -11.52 -8.19 23.61
N ILE A 5 -12.30 -7.16 23.93
CA ILE A 5 -12.28 -5.88 23.19
C ILE A 5 -10.93 -5.19 23.38
N LYS A 6 -10.41 -5.13 24.62
CA LYS A 6 -9.09 -4.56 24.92
C LYS A 6 -7.97 -5.29 24.18
N PHE A 7 -8.01 -6.62 24.18
CA PHE A 7 -7.04 -7.43 23.46
C PHE A 7 -7.10 -7.19 21.94
N GLY A 8 -8.32 -7.14 21.37
CA GLY A 8 -8.54 -6.82 19.97
C GLY A 8 -7.98 -5.44 19.59
N THR A 9 -8.14 -4.43 20.45
CA THR A 9 -7.55 -3.10 20.22
C THR A 9 -6.02 -3.15 20.21
N ILE A 10 -5.39 -3.87 21.14
CA ILE A 10 -3.92 -4.00 21.18
C ILE A 10 -3.40 -4.65 19.91
N ILE A 11 -4.02 -5.75 19.46
CA ILE A 11 -3.65 -6.41 18.21
C ILE A 11 -3.80 -5.48 17.02
N ASN A 12 -4.90 -4.72 16.93
CA ASN A 12 -5.10 -3.78 15.83
C ASN A 12 -4.04 -2.68 15.80
N ILE A 13 -3.62 -2.18 16.97
CA ILE A 13 -2.53 -1.19 17.06
C ILE A 13 -1.22 -1.80 16.56
N ILE A 14 -0.86 -3.00 17.04
CA ILE A 14 0.37 -3.70 16.64
C ILE A 14 0.35 -3.99 15.12
N GLY A 15 -0.76 -4.53 14.62
CA GLY A 15 -0.95 -4.80 13.19
C GLY A 15 -0.87 -3.53 12.34
N GLY A 16 -1.44 -2.42 12.83
CA GLY A 16 -1.35 -1.13 12.16
C GLY A 16 0.08 -0.59 12.09
N ILE A 17 0.89 -0.75 13.14
CA ILE A 17 2.30 -0.35 13.15
C ILE A 17 3.12 -1.24 12.20
N LEU A 18 2.87 -2.54 12.19
CA LEU A 18 3.52 -3.49 11.27
C LEU A 18 3.24 -3.15 9.80
N LEU A 19 2.00 -2.80 9.46
CA LEU A 19 1.63 -2.35 8.12
C LEU A 19 2.43 -1.10 7.71
N LEU A 20 2.49 -0.11 8.60
CA LEU A 20 3.28 1.11 8.41
C LEU A 20 4.76 0.79 8.11
N TYR A 21 5.35 -0.11 8.90
CA TYR A 21 6.72 -0.57 8.70
C TYR A 21 6.90 -1.34 7.39
N SER A 22 5.86 -1.98 6.84
CA SER A 22 5.92 -2.69 5.56
C SER A 22 5.97 -1.75 4.35
N PHE A 23 5.33 -0.59 4.42
CA PHE A 23 5.30 0.38 3.32
C PHE A 23 6.65 1.09 3.14
N LEU A 24 7.34 1.41 4.24
CA LEU A 24 8.62 2.12 4.22
C LEU A 24 9.73 1.45 3.37
N PRO A 25 10.09 0.16 3.58
CA PRO A 25 11.10 -0.50 2.76
C PRO A 25 10.63 -0.64 1.31
N GLN A 26 9.33 -0.80 1.07
CA GLN A 26 8.80 -0.90 -0.29
C GLN A 26 8.99 0.41 -1.06
N ILE A 27 8.62 1.54 -0.44
CA ILE A 27 8.83 2.88 -0.99
C ILE A 27 10.33 3.11 -1.23
N TYR A 28 11.19 2.77 -0.26
CA TYR A 28 12.64 2.92 -0.39
C TYR A 28 13.19 2.14 -1.58
N ILE A 29 12.80 0.87 -1.73
CA ILE A 29 13.26 0.03 -2.84
C ILE A 29 12.83 0.62 -4.18
N ILE A 30 11.56 1.00 -4.33
CA ILE A 30 11.02 1.56 -5.58
C ILE A 30 11.73 2.86 -5.96
N LEU A 31 11.97 3.74 -4.98
CA LEU A 31 12.67 5.00 -5.22
C LEU A 31 14.15 4.78 -5.58
N LYS A 32 14.80 3.79 -4.96
CA LYS A 32 16.21 3.44 -5.22
C LYS A 32 16.40 2.78 -6.59
N THR A 33 15.57 1.79 -6.93
CA THR A 33 15.70 1.02 -8.17
C THR A 33 15.02 1.71 -9.36
N LYS A 34 14.12 2.66 -9.10
CA LYS A 34 13.26 3.30 -10.12
C LYS A 34 12.49 2.27 -10.97
N SER A 35 12.21 1.10 -10.39
CA SER A 35 11.43 0.03 -11.02
C SER A 35 10.46 -0.54 -9.99
N PRO A 36 9.22 -0.90 -10.38
CA PRO A 36 8.31 -1.62 -9.51
C PRO A 36 8.84 -3.02 -9.15
N GLY A 37 9.89 -3.53 -9.80
CA GLY A 37 10.42 -4.87 -9.57
C GLY A 37 9.37 -5.94 -9.85
N ASN A 38 9.24 -6.91 -8.95
CA ASN A 38 8.26 -8.01 -9.05
C ASN A 38 6.89 -7.67 -8.43
N ASN A 39 6.59 -6.38 -8.21
CA ASN A 39 5.32 -5.98 -7.63
C ASN A 39 4.20 -5.97 -8.67
N SER A 40 3.13 -6.74 -8.41
CA SER A 40 1.92 -6.69 -9.23
C SER A 40 1.12 -5.41 -8.94
N ILE A 41 0.95 -4.56 -9.96
CA ILE A 41 0.14 -3.34 -9.87
C ILE A 41 -1.30 -3.67 -9.41
N GLN A 42 -1.88 -4.74 -9.94
CA GLN A 42 -3.25 -5.16 -9.60
C GLN A 42 -3.39 -5.50 -8.12
N TYR A 43 -2.41 -6.22 -7.56
CA TYR A 43 -2.39 -6.54 -6.13
C TYR A 43 -2.39 -5.27 -5.27
N TRP A 44 -1.54 -4.29 -5.60
CA TRP A 44 -1.42 -3.06 -4.83
C TRP A 44 -2.68 -2.18 -4.90
N ILE A 45 -3.38 -2.17 -6.03
CA ILE A 45 -4.68 -1.50 -6.17
C ILE A 45 -5.73 -2.15 -5.26
N ILE A 46 -5.87 -3.48 -5.31
CA ILE A 46 -6.84 -4.23 -4.50
C ILE A 46 -6.53 -4.09 -3.01
N MET A 47 -5.26 -4.20 -2.62
CA MET A 47 -4.80 -4.03 -1.25
C MET A 47 -5.15 -2.64 -0.71
N THR A 48 -4.86 -1.59 -1.48
CA THR A 48 -5.15 -0.21 -1.07
C THR A 48 -6.65 0.01 -0.88
N PHE A 49 -7.46 -0.51 -1.81
CA PHE A 49 -8.91 -0.45 -1.70
C PHE A 49 -9.42 -1.20 -0.46
N GLY A 50 -8.90 -2.39 -0.19
CA GLY A 50 -9.25 -3.16 1.02
C GLY A 50 -8.92 -2.43 2.32
N ILE A 51 -7.72 -1.84 2.42
CA ILE A 51 -7.30 -1.05 3.60
C ILE A 51 -8.22 0.16 3.79
N PHE A 52 -8.62 0.82 2.70
CA PHE A 52 -9.57 1.94 2.74
C PHE A 52 -10.95 1.50 3.24
N CYS A 53 -11.50 0.39 2.73
CA CYS A 53 -12.76 -0.18 3.22
C CYS A 53 -12.70 -0.54 4.71
N ILE A 54 -11.59 -1.13 5.18
CA ILE A 54 -11.38 -1.43 6.60
C ILE A 54 -11.38 -0.15 7.44
N CYS A 55 -10.74 0.92 6.94
CA CYS A 55 -10.73 2.22 7.62
C CYS A 55 -12.14 2.81 7.78
N ILE A 56 -12.97 2.75 6.73
CA ILE A 56 -14.38 3.18 6.79
C ILE A 56 -15.16 2.33 7.81
N ASN A 57 -14.98 1.01 7.77
CA ASN A 57 -15.65 0.12 8.71
C ASN A 57 -15.27 0.44 10.17
N GLN A 58 -13.99 0.68 10.43
CA GLN A 58 -13.51 1.10 11.76
C GLN A 58 -14.08 2.46 12.18
N PHE A 59 -14.30 3.37 11.24
CA PHE A 59 -14.91 4.66 11.50
C PHE A 59 -16.38 4.53 11.90
N ILE A 60 -17.13 3.68 11.20
CA ILE A 60 -18.56 3.41 11.50
C ILE A 60 -18.71 2.69 12.84
N CYS A 61 -17.81 1.76 13.17
CA CYS A 61 -17.85 0.99 14.42
C CYS A 61 -17.33 1.77 15.65
N GLU A 62 -17.02 3.06 15.51
CA GLU A 62 -16.54 3.94 16.59
C GLU A 62 -15.37 3.34 17.39
N VAL A 63 -14.43 2.68 16.69
CA VAL A 63 -13.25 2.08 17.37
C VAL A 63 -12.40 3.18 18.03
N PRO A 64 -11.55 2.83 19.02
CA PRO A 64 -10.74 3.82 19.73
C PRO A 64 -9.97 4.75 18.78
N ARG A 65 -9.97 6.06 19.07
CA ARG A 65 -9.39 7.09 18.20
C ARG A 65 -7.95 6.79 17.77
N VAL A 66 -7.15 6.20 18.65
CA VAL A 66 -5.76 5.81 18.37
C VAL A 66 -5.68 4.82 17.21
N GLN A 67 -6.58 3.82 17.18
CA GLN A 67 -6.65 2.83 16.11
C GLN A 67 -7.06 3.48 14.79
N LEU A 68 -8.05 4.39 14.81
CA LEU A 68 -8.47 5.16 13.63
C LEU A 68 -7.35 6.01 13.04
N ILE A 69 -6.56 6.67 13.89
CA ILE A 69 -5.43 7.50 13.44
C ILE A 69 -4.39 6.61 12.75
N ILE A 70 -4.00 5.49 13.35
CA ILE A 70 -3.03 4.55 12.76
C ILE A 70 -3.55 4.01 11.42
N GLN A 71 -4.82 3.63 11.35
CA GLN A 71 -5.41 3.11 10.11
C GLN A 71 -5.47 4.18 9.01
N SER A 72 -5.79 5.42 9.36
CA SER A 72 -5.82 6.55 8.43
C SER A 72 -4.43 6.81 7.84
N ILE A 73 -3.38 6.74 8.67
CA ILE A 73 -1.99 6.85 8.21
C ILE A 73 -1.65 5.68 7.26
N ASN A 74 -2.06 4.46 7.60
CA ASN A 74 -1.86 3.30 6.71
C ASN A 74 -2.53 3.47 5.34
N VAL A 75 -3.73 4.05 5.27
CA VAL A 75 -4.39 4.36 4.00
C VAL A 75 -3.53 5.32 3.17
N VAL A 76 -3.01 6.39 3.78
CA VAL A 76 -2.16 7.37 3.07
C VAL A 76 -0.89 6.70 2.53
N PHE A 77 -0.21 5.89 3.35
CA PHE A 77 0.99 5.18 2.90
C PHE A 77 0.70 4.11 1.83
N ALA A 78 -0.42 3.41 1.93
CA ALA A 78 -0.85 2.46 0.90
C ALA A 78 -1.12 3.15 -0.43
N ILE A 79 -1.81 4.30 -0.42
CA ILE A 79 -2.04 5.11 -1.63
C ILE A 79 -0.72 5.60 -2.22
N LEU A 80 0.17 6.17 -1.41
CA LEU A 80 1.48 6.64 -1.87
C LEU A 80 2.30 5.51 -2.50
N THR A 81 2.36 4.36 -1.84
CA THR A 81 3.09 3.18 -2.34
C THR A 81 2.50 2.71 -3.68
N THR A 82 1.18 2.62 -3.78
CA THR A 82 0.49 2.20 -5.00
C THR A 82 0.70 3.19 -6.15
N ILE A 83 0.65 4.49 -5.89
CA ILE A 83 0.96 5.53 -6.91
C ILE A 83 2.38 5.36 -7.43
N LEU A 84 3.37 5.16 -6.54
CA LEU A 84 4.76 4.94 -6.95
C LEU A 84 4.91 3.69 -7.82
N ILE A 85 4.26 2.58 -7.43
CA ILE A 85 4.30 1.33 -8.19
C ILE A 85 3.68 1.51 -9.58
N ILE A 86 2.52 2.17 -9.67
CA ILE A 86 1.86 2.45 -10.95
C ILE A 86 2.75 3.35 -11.82
N TYR A 87 3.29 4.44 -11.26
CA TYR A 87 4.12 5.39 -11.99
C TYR A 87 5.36 4.71 -12.59
N PHE A 88 6.13 4.00 -11.78
CA PHE A 88 7.34 3.32 -12.27
C PHE A 88 7.00 2.13 -13.17
N GLY A 89 5.89 1.43 -12.94
CA GLY A 89 5.45 0.34 -13.82
C GLY A 89 5.01 0.79 -15.20
N LEU A 90 4.30 1.93 -15.30
CA LEU A 90 3.95 2.53 -16.58
C LEU A 90 5.20 3.03 -17.31
N LYS A 91 6.14 3.64 -16.59
CA LYS A 91 7.42 4.09 -17.15
C LYS A 91 8.22 2.92 -17.74
N GLU A 92 8.32 1.80 -17.03
CA GLU A 92 9.02 0.61 -17.50
C GLU A 92 8.34 -0.02 -18.72
N SER A 93 7.01 -0.12 -18.71
CA SER A 93 6.22 -0.64 -19.84
C SER A 93 6.40 0.19 -21.12
N ASN A 94 6.38 1.52 -21.00
CA ASN A 94 6.57 2.43 -22.14
C ASN A 94 7.98 2.31 -22.75
N ASN A 95 9.03 2.21 -21.91
CA ASN A 95 10.40 2.02 -22.40
C ASN A 95 10.56 0.68 -23.14
N LYS A 96 9.99 -0.42 -22.61
CA LYS A 96 10.01 -1.72 -23.28
C LYS A 96 9.26 -1.71 -24.62
N LYS A 97 8.15 -0.97 -24.69
CA LYS A 97 7.40 -0.82 -25.94
C LYS A 97 8.22 -0.06 -26.99
N TYR A 98 8.86 1.05 -26.61
CA TYR A 98 9.72 1.84 -27.51
C TYR A 98 10.85 1.01 -28.11
N ASN A 99 11.62 0.29 -27.28
CA ASN A 99 12.73 -0.54 -27.75
C ASN A 99 12.26 -1.66 -28.70
N ARG A 100 11.10 -2.29 -28.42
CA ARG A 100 10.49 -3.28 -29.33
C ARG A 100 10.01 -2.71 -30.67
N PHE A 101 9.77 -1.40 -30.76
CA PHE A 101 9.47 -0.75 -32.04
C PHE A 101 10.74 -0.43 -32.83
N ASP A 102 11.85 -0.15 -32.15
CA ASP A 102 13.15 0.10 -32.77
C ASP A 102 13.76 -1.19 -33.33
N ASP A 103 13.74 -2.29 -32.57
CA ASP A 103 14.23 -3.62 -32.99
C ASP A 103 13.47 -4.17 -34.22
N ARG A 104 12.22 -3.75 -34.43
CA ARG A 104 11.40 -4.16 -35.60
C ARG A 104 11.62 -3.28 -36.83
N ARG A 105 12.41 -2.21 -36.71
CA ARG A 105 12.71 -1.27 -37.79
C ARG A 105 14.09 -1.53 -38.42
N CYS A 106 14.94 -2.33 -37.76
CA CYS A 106 16.17 -2.91 -38.28
C CYS A 106 15.88 -4.27 -38.94
#